data_AF-E6JZ19-F1
#
_entry.id   AF-E6JZ19-F1
#
_cell.length_a   1.000
_cell.length_b   1.000
_cell.length_c   1.000
_cell.angle_alpha   90.00
_cell.angle_beta   90.00
_cell.angle_gamma   90.00
#
_symmetry.space_group_name_H-M   'P 1'
#
loop_
_entity.id
_entity.type
_entity.pdbx_description
1 polymer ?
#
loop_
_entity_poly.entity_id
_entity_poly.type
_entity_poly.pdbx_seq_one_letter_code
_entity_poly.pdbx_strand_id
1 'polypeptide(L)'
;MSLESGLYPTEADLSALQEYFPLMNIRKLYEVERYHRKLAKILDDQFSVEKEQVEVDIAELQEQLQTVRSRIRELGFVGNVSKEFLDRHSELKGRIDALKAQNEAWLTLQDLQDAKKRADDTLKSAITSILADIEHDVNAEMKKFNDSLYADARKAPRLHFNSYNSYTFETPDDTGTGTNYKGMVLYDLAVLYLTAIPAIAHDSLIQKNISDGAIDGIMKIYTGTEK
;
A
#
# COMPACT_ATOMS: atom_id res chain seq x y z
N MET A 1 1.68 -61.87 1.01
CA MET A 1 1.78 -62.88 -0.06
C MET A 1 3.02 -63.72 0.20
N SER A 2 2.79 -64.98 0.59
CA SER A 2 3.69 -66.13 0.71
C SER A 2 5.19 -65.93 0.93
N LEU A 3 5.60 -65.77 2.20
CA LEU A 3 6.83 -66.41 2.70
C LEU A 3 6.52 -67.78 3.35
N GLU A 4 5.27 -68.02 3.77
CA GLU A 4 4.82 -69.32 4.30
C GLU A 4 4.71 -70.42 3.23
N SER A 5 4.72 -70.08 1.94
CA SER A 5 4.55 -71.04 0.83
C SER A 5 5.79 -71.23 -0.04
N GLY A 6 6.94 -70.69 0.36
CA GLY A 6 8.21 -70.98 -0.30
C GLY A 6 8.66 -72.38 0.11
N LEU A 7 8.33 -73.40 -0.68
CA LEU A 7 9.00 -74.70 -0.58
C LEU A 7 10.51 -74.43 -0.73
N TYR A 8 11.24 -74.44 0.38
CA TYR A 8 12.69 -74.35 0.37
C TYR A 8 13.21 -75.65 -0.25
N PRO A 9 13.82 -75.62 -1.44
CA PRO A 9 14.33 -76.83 -2.07
C PRO A 9 15.31 -77.49 -1.11
N THR A 10 15.06 -78.73 -0.73
CA THR A 10 15.96 -79.47 0.15
C THR A 10 17.22 -79.88 -0.61
N GLU A 11 18.26 -80.28 0.10
CA GLU A 11 19.48 -80.79 -0.54
C GLU A 11 19.18 -82.01 -1.44
N ALA A 12 18.14 -82.79 -1.08
CA ALA A 12 17.65 -83.88 -1.90
C ALA A 12 17.01 -83.38 -3.21
N ASP A 13 16.20 -82.31 -3.15
CA ASP A 13 15.54 -81.73 -4.33
C ASP A 13 16.55 -81.10 -5.31
N LEU A 14 17.58 -80.44 -4.78
CA LEU A 14 18.66 -79.87 -5.59
C LEU A 14 19.60 -80.93 -6.17
N SER A 15 19.72 -82.09 -5.52
CA SER A 15 20.49 -83.23 -6.02
C SER A 15 19.71 -84.03 -7.07
N ALA A 16 18.38 -84.15 -6.94
CA ALA A 16 17.52 -84.77 -7.96
C ALA A 16 17.55 -84.00 -9.30
N LEU A 17 17.78 -82.69 -9.27
CA LEU A 17 17.99 -81.88 -10.47
C LEU A 17 19.22 -82.31 -11.29
N GLN A 18 20.20 -83.00 -10.69
CA GLN A 18 21.37 -83.52 -11.40
C GLN A 18 21.01 -84.64 -12.39
N GLU A 19 19.95 -85.41 -12.09
CA GLU A 19 19.49 -86.51 -12.93
C GLU A 19 18.95 -86.00 -14.28
N TYR A 20 18.31 -84.83 -14.27
CA TYR A 20 17.76 -84.18 -15.47
C TYR A 20 18.74 -83.21 -16.15
N PHE A 21 19.70 -82.66 -15.42
CA PHE A 21 20.67 -81.67 -15.92
C PHE A 21 22.12 -82.01 -15.51
N PRO A 22 22.75 -83.02 -16.15
CA PRO A 22 24.04 -83.57 -15.73
C PRO A 22 25.24 -82.61 -15.84
N LEU A 23 25.12 -81.49 -16.57
CA LEU A 23 26.15 -80.45 -16.69
C LEU A 23 25.98 -79.29 -15.69
N MET A 24 24.98 -79.35 -14.80
CA MET A 24 24.67 -78.27 -13.87
C MET A 24 25.67 -78.19 -12.70
N ASN A 25 26.16 -76.99 -12.39
CA ASN A 25 27.04 -76.76 -11.24
C ASN A 25 26.22 -76.60 -9.94
N ILE A 26 25.88 -77.74 -9.35
CA ILE A 26 25.06 -77.83 -8.13
C ILE A 26 25.68 -77.09 -6.94
N ARG A 27 27.01 -77.07 -6.85
CA ARG A 27 27.71 -76.34 -5.78
C ARG A 27 27.39 -74.84 -5.81
N LYS A 28 27.36 -74.23 -7.00
CA LYS A 28 27.01 -72.82 -7.16
C LYS A 28 25.54 -72.56 -6.82
N LEU A 29 24.66 -73.51 -7.15
CA LEU A 29 23.23 -73.43 -6.81
C LEU A 29 23.00 -73.48 -5.29
N TYR A 30 23.73 -74.34 -4.58
CA TYR A 30 23.73 -74.37 -3.12
C TYR A 30 24.20 -73.07 -2.48
N GLU A 31 25.24 -72.45 -3.02
CA GLU A 31 25.75 -71.17 -2.51
C GLU A 31 24.70 -70.05 -2.66
N VAL A 32 24.00 -70.02 -3.80
CA VAL A 32 22.91 -69.07 -4.07
C VAL A 32 21.71 -69.32 -3.15
N GLU A 33 21.28 -70.58 -2.98
CA GLU A 33 20.19 -70.93 -2.06
C GLU A 33 20.53 -70.62 -0.60
N ARG A 34 21.77 -70.90 -0.17
CA ARG A 34 22.23 -70.54 1.18
C ARG A 34 22.23 -69.02 1.39
N TYR A 35 22.59 -68.25 0.37
CA TYR A 35 22.53 -66.79 0.41
C TYR A 35 21.07 -66.31 0.54
N HIS A 36 20.14 -66.85 -0.25
CA HIS A 36 18.72 -66.48 -0.16
C HIS A 36 18.09 -66.85 1.18
N ARG A 37 18.40 -68.03 1.75
CA ARG A 37 17.94 -68.40 3.10
C ARG A 37 18.46 -67.44 4.17
N LYS A 38 19.73 -67.03 4.07
CA LYS A 38 20.30 -66.05 5.02
C LYS A 38 19.62 -64.69 4.89
N LEU A 39 19.36 -64.24 3.66
CA LEU A 39 18.70 -62.96 3.40
C LEU A 39 17.24 -62.97 3.87
N ALA A 40 16.52 -64.07 3.63
CA ALA A 40 15.16 -64.25 4.13
C ALA A 40 15.10 -64.20 5.66
N LYS A 41 16.04 -64.86 6.35
CA LYS A 41 16.11 -64.82 7.81
C LYS A 41 16.37 -63.40 8.33
N ILE A 42 17.32 -62.68 7.75
CA ILE A 42 17.61 -61.27 8.14
C ILE A 42 16.37 -60.40 7.94
N LEU A 43 15.65 -60.59 6.83
CA LEU A 43 14.45 -59.82 6.52
C LEU A 43 13.30 -60.14 7.49
N ASP A 44 13.14 -61.40 7.88
CA ASP A 44 12.13 -61.83 8.86
C ASP A 44 12.43 -61.25 10.26
N ASP A 45 13.71 -61.28 10.67
CA ASP A 45 14.18 -60.65 11.91
C ASP A 45 13.90 -59.12 11.88
N GLN A 46 14.14 -58.46 10.74
CA GLN A 46 13.85 -57.02 10.56
C GLN A 46 12.34 -56.71 10.62
N PHE A 47 11.51 -57.51 9.94
CA PHE A 47 10.06 -57.35 10.00
C PHE A 47 9.51 -57.55 11.41
N SER A 48 10.05 -58.50 12.17
CA SER A 48 9.65 -58.73 13.56
C SER A 48 9.95 -57.51 14.44
N VAL A 49 11.15 -56.93 14.30
CA VAL A 49 11.55 -55.74 15.06
C VAL A 49 10.70 -54.53 14.67
N GLU A 50 10.48 -54.30 13.38
CA GLU A 50 9.66 -53.18 12.90
C GLU A 50 8.20 -53.31 13.36
N LYS A 51 7.65 -54.52 13.33
CA LYS A 51 6.30 -54.79 13.84
C LYS A 51 6.20 -54.47 15.33
N GLU A 52 7.16 -54.92 16.14
CA GLU A 52 7.18 -54.65 17.57
C GLU A 52 7.27 -53.14 17.85
N GLN A 53 8.09 -52.41 17.09
CA GLN A 53 8.18 -50.95 17.20
C GLN A 53 6.85 -50.26 16.86
N VAL A 54 6.18 -50.67 15.78
CA VAL A 54 4.86 -50.11 15.42
C VAL A 54 3.81 -50.39 16.49
N GLU A 55 3.83 -51.57 17.11
CA GLU A 55 2.92 -51.91 18.21
C GLU A 55 3.16 -51.02 19.44
N VAL A 56 4.43 -50.71 19.76
CA VAL A 56 4.79 -49.76 20.82
C VAL A 56 4.27 -48.35 20.50
N ASP A 57 4.49 -47.86 19.27
CA ASP A 57 4.06 -46.53 18.86
C ASP A 57 2.52 -46.39 18.90
N ILE A 58 1.79 -47.44 18.51
CA ILE A 58 0.33 -47.48 18.60
C ILE A 58 -0.13 -47.39 20.06
N ALA A 59 0.52 -48.13 20.96
CA ALA A 59 0.17 -48.11 22.38
C ALA A 59 0.40 -46.71 22.99
N GLU A 60 1.52 -46.05 22.66
CA GLU A 60 1.81 -44.69 23.11
C GLU A 60 0.77 -43.69 22.60
N LEU A 61 0.44 -43.74 21.31
CA LEU A 61 -0.58 -42.85 20.71
C LEU A 61 -1.96 -43.08 21.32
N GLN A 62 -2.31 -44.32 21.68
CA GLN A 62 -3.56 -44.62 22.35
C GLN A 62 -3.61 -44.04 23.78
N GLU A 63 -2.50 -44.09 24.52
CA GLU A 63 -2.40 -43.49 25.85
C GLU A 63 -2.51 -41.95 25.79
N GLN A 64 -1.80 -41.33 24.84
CA GLN A 64 -1.91 -39.90 24.59
C GLN A 64 -3.34 -39.48 24.23
N LEU A 65 -4.03 -40.26 23.38
CA LEU A 65 -5.42 -40.02 23.03
C LEU A 65 -6.35 -40.10 24.25
N GLN A 66 -6.15 -41.06 25.14
CA GLN A 66 -6.94 -41.17 26.37
C GLN A 66 -6.71 -39.99 27.31
N THR A 67 -5.46 -39.54 27.44
CA THR A 67 -5.09 -38.36 28.24
C THR A 67 -5.73 -37.08 27.69
N VAL A 68 -5.76 -36.91 26.38
CA VAL A 68 -6.44 -35.77 25.75
C VAL A 68 -7.96 -35.85 26.00
N ARG A 69 -8.56 -37.04 25.88
CA ARG A 69 -9.99 -37.27 26.12
C ARG A 69 -10.41 -37.07 27.59
N SER A 70 -9.57 -37.40 28.56
CA SER A 70 -9.85 -37.11 29.98
C SER A 70 -9.83 -35.61 30.21
N ARG A 71 -8.83 -34.90 29.68
CA ARG A 71 -8.71 -33.44 29.81
C ARG A 71 -9.88 -32.68 29.15
N ILE A 72 -10.38 -33.17 28.01
CA ILE A 72 -11.60 -32.63 27.37
C ILE A 72 -12.83 -32.83 28.27
N ARG A 73 -12.96 -33.99 28.94
CA ARG A 73 -14.05 -34.24 29.89
C ARG A 73 -13.98 -33.35 31.13
N GLU A 74 -12.79 -33.08 31.65
CA GLU A 74 -12.57 -32.15 32.77
C GLU A 74 -13.01 -30.72 32.45
N LEU A 75 -12.90 -30.30 31.19
CA LEU A 75 -13.39 -29.01 30.71
C LEU A 75 -14.94 -28.93 30.58
N GLY A 76 -15.67 -29.95 31.01
CA GLY A 76 -17.13 -29.97 31.06
C GLY A 76 -17.82 -30.43 29.78
N PHE A 77 -17.07 -30.96 28.80
CA PHE A 77 -17.64 -31.48 27.56
C PHE A 77 -18.10 -32.94 27.74
N VAL A 78 -19.42 -33.17 27.79
CA VAL A 78 -20.02 -34.50 27.91
C VAL A 78 -20.41 -35.02 26.52
N GLY A 79 -19.46 -35.67 25.83
CA GLY A 79 -19.70 -36.33 24.54
C GLY A 79 -18.46 -36.40 23.65
N ASN A 80 -18.48 -37.29 22.65
CA ASN A 80 -17.47 -37.31 21.59
C ASN A 80 -17.73 -36.15 20.63
N VAL A 81 -16.91 -35.11 20.66
CA VAL A 81 -16.97 -34.04 19.66
C VAL A 81 -16.68 -34.65 18.29
N SER A 82 -17.63 -34.60 17.37
CA SER A 82 -17.39 -35.09 16.01
C SER A 82 -16.35 -34.18 15.35
N LYS A 83 -15.48 -34.79 14.52
CA LYS A 83 -14.54 -34.03 13.69
C LYS A 83 -15.27 -32.96 12.87
N GLU A 84 -16.44 -33.30 12.34
CA GLU A 84 -17.30 -32.38 11.58
C GLU A 84 -17.72 -31.14 12.39
N PHE A 85 -18.04 -31.28 13.68
CA PHE A 85 -18.37 -30.14 14.53
C PHE A 85 -17.16 -29.21 14.75
N LEU A 86 -15.98 -29.78 14.99
CA LEU A 86 -14.73 -29.00 15.15
C LEU A 86 -14.35 -28.28 13.86
N ASP A 87 -14.51 -28.95 12.72
CA ASP A 87 -14.24 -28.39 11.40
C ASP A 87 -15.19 -27.20 11.12
N ARG A 88 -16.50 -27.36 11.35
CA ARG A 88 -17.49 -26.26 11.18
C ARG A 88 -17.26 -25.10 12.14
N HIS A 89 -16.91 -25.37 13.40
CA HIS A 89 -16.60 -24.32 14.36
C HIS A 89 -15.36 -23.52 13.91
N SER A 90 -14.32 -24.21 13.42
CA SER A 90 -13.10 -23.56 12.92
C SER A 90 -13.38 -22.73 11.67
N GLU A 91 -14.21 -23.23 10.76
CA GLU A 91 -14.66 -22.49 9.57
C GLU A 91 -15.43 -21.21 9.96
N LEU A 92 -16.42 -21.34 10.85
CA LEU A 92 -17.20 -20.20 11.34
C LEU A 92 -16.33 -19.16 12.05
N LYS A 93 -15.40 -19.61 12.89
CA LYS A 93 -14.45 -18.71 13.57
C LYS A 93 -13.58 -17.97 12.55
N GLY A 94 -13.01 -18.68 11.57
CA GLY A 94 -12.23 -18.06 10.50
C GLY A 94 -13.03 -17.01 9.72
N ARG A 95 -14.31 -17.28 9.45
CA ARG A 95 -15.21 -16.32 8.79
C ARG A 95 -15.50 -15.09 9.67
N ILE A 96 -15.71 -15.28 10.97
CA ILE A 96 -15.91 -14.18 11.92
C ILE A 96 -14.66 -13.30 11.99
N ASP A 97 -13.48 -13.90 12.10
CA ASP A 97 -12.22 -13.17 12.19
C ASP A 97 -11.95 -12.38 10.89
N ALA A 98 -12.24 -12.98 9.73
CA ALA A 98 -12.15 -12.28 8.45
C ALA A 98 -13.12 -11.08 8.35
N LEU A 99 -14.38 -11.24 8.79
CA LEU A 99 -15.36 -10.16 8.80
C LEU A 99 -14.98 -9.04 9.78
N LYS A 100 -14.43 -9.39 10.95
CA LYS A 100 -13.91 -8.40 11.90
C LYS A 100 -12.77 -7.59 11.29
N ALA A 101 -11.81 -8.25 10.66
CA ALA A 101 -10.71 -7.58 9.98
C ALA A 101 -11.20 -6.64 8.86
N GLN A 102 -12.23 -7.06 8.10
CA GLN A 102 -12.85 -6.20 7.09
C GLN A 102 -13.53 -4.96 7.70
N ASN A 103 -14.26 -5.13 8.81
CA ASN A 103 -14.90 -4.01 9.50
C ASN A 103 -13.86 -3.02 10.05
N GLU A 104 -12.78 -3.51 10.67
CA GLU A 104 -11.69 -2.66 11.16
C GLU A 104 -11.01 -1.90 10.01
N ALA A 105 -10.75 -2.57 8.89
CA ALA A 105 -10.20 -1.93 7.70
C ALA A 105 -11.13 -0.85 7.13
N TRP A 106 -12.45 -1.10 7.14
CA TRP A 106 -13.45 -0.14 6.68
C TRP A 106 -13.53 1.09 7.61
N LEU A 107 -13.53 0.90 8.93
CA LEU A 107 -13.48 2.00 9.89
C LEU A 107 -12.22 2.84 9.71
N THR A 108 -11.07 2.20 9.54
CA THR A 108 -9.80 2.88 9.27
C THR A 108 -9.87 3.69 7.97
N LEU A 109 -10.48 3.14 6.92
CA LEU A 109 -10.68 3.85 5.65
C LEU A 109 -11.56 5.10 5.84
N GLN A 110 -12.64 4.98 6.60
CA GLN A 110 -13.54 6.09 6.89
C GLN A 110 -12.81 7.21 7.65
N ASP A 111 -12.05 6.86 8.68
CA ASP A 111 -11.26 7.82 9.46
C ASP A 111 -10.22 8.55 8.58
N LEU A 112 -9.56 7.83 7.68
CA LEU A 112 -8.61 8.42 6.72
C LEU A 112 -9.31 9.35 5.72
N GLN A 113 -10.50 9.00 5.25
CA GLN A 113 -11.29 9.87 4.36
C GLN A 113 -11.70 11.16 5.07
N ASP A 114 -12.14 11.07 6.33
CA ASP A 114 -12.52 12.24 7.12
C ASP A 114 -11.32 13.10 7.50
N ALA A 115 -10.16 12.50 7.76
CA ALA A 115 -8.90 13.22 7.97
C ALA A 115 -8.47 13.95 6.70
N LYS A 116 -8.52 13.29 5.54
CA LYS A 116 -8.21 13.90 4.23
C LYS A 116 -9.12 15.09 3.95
N LYS A 117 -10.44 14.93 4.12
CA LYS A 117 -11.40 16.01 3.89
C LYS A 117 -11.10 17.23 4.77
N ARG A 118 -10.83 17.01 6.06
CA ARG A 118 -10.45 18.10 6.98
C ARG A 118 -9.16 18.82 6.56
N ALA A 119 -8.15 18.07 6.10
CA ALA A 119 -6.91 18.65 5.59
C ALA A 119 -7.15 19.49 4.32
N ASP A 120 -7.95 18.97 3.38
CA ASP A 120 -8.31 19.68 2.15
C ASP A 120 -9.09 20.98 2.45
N ASP A 121 -10.05 20.93 3.37
CA ASP A 121 -10.82 22.11 3.79
C ASP A 121 -9.93 23.14 4.48
N THR A 122 -9.02 22.71 5.35
CA THR A 122 -8.05 23.59 6.02
C THR A 122 -7.13 24.28 5.01
N LEU A 123 -6.63 23.52 4.03
CA LEU A 123 -5.78 24.06 2.95
C LEU A 123 -6.54 25.11 2.12
N LYS A 124 -7.78 24.82 1.73
CA LYS A 124 -8.61 25.78 0.99
C LYS A 124 -8.84 27.05 1.77
N SER A 125 -9.21 26.96 3.05
CA SER A 125 -9.41 28.13 3.90
C SER A 125 -8.14 28.96 4.05
N ALA A 126 -6.98 28.32 4.23
CA ALA A 126 -5.70 29.01 4.30
C ALA A 126 -5.38 29.75 3.00
N ILE A 127 -5.56 29.11 1.83
CA ILE A 127 -5.37 29.73 0.52
C ILE A 127 -6.29 30.94 0.37
N THR A 128 -7.58 30.81 0.69
CA THR A 128 -8.54 31.92 0.60
C THR A 128 -8.13 33.10 1.48
N SER A 129 -7.66 32.84 2.71
CA SER A 129 -7.18 33.90 3.61
C SER A 129 -5.96 34.61 3.03
N ILE A 130 -4.95 33.86 2.60
CA ILE A 130 -3.72 34.43 2.02
C ILE A 130 -4.03 35.25 0.77
N LEU A 131 -4.90 34.76 -0.12
CA LEU A 131 -5.29 35.50 -1.31
C LEU A 131 -6.05 36.78 -0.96
N ALA A 132 -6.88 36.77 0.08
CA ALA A 132 -7.56 37.98 0.54
C ALA A 132 -6.58 39.02 1.10
N ASP A 133 -5.55 38.58 1.83
CA ASP A 133 -4.50 39.46 2.35
C ASP A 133 -3.69 40.07 1.20
N ILE A 134 -3.26 39.26 0.23
CA ILE A 134 -2.56 39.73 -0.98
C ILE A 134 -3.44 40.70 -1.78
N GLU A 135 -4.72 40.37 -1.98
CA GLU A 135 -5.68 41.24 -2.67
C GLU A 135 -5.78 42.59 -1.97
N HIS A 136 -5.87 42.59 -0.64
CA HIS A 136 -5.97 43.82 0.16
C HIS A 136 -4.72 44.69 0.00
N ASP A 137 -3.54 44.12 0.22
CA ASP A 137 -2.28 44.85 0.21
C ASP A 137 -1.97 45.43 -1.18
N VAL A 138 -2.13 44.62 -2.23
CA VAL A 138 -1.89 45.04 -3.61
C VAL A 138 -2.88 46.13 -4.03
N ASN A 139 -4.16 45.98 -3.72
CA ASN A 139 -5.17 47.00 -4.05
C ASN A 139 -4.94 48.30 -3.27
N ALA A 140 -4.54 48.22 -2.01
CA ALA A 140 -4.23 49.39 -1.20
C ALA A 140 -3.05 50.19 -1.79
N GLU A 141 -1.97 49.51 -2.18
CA GLU A 141 -0.80 50.16 -2.76
C GLU A 141 -1.08 50.70 -4.17
N MET A 142 -1.81 49.95 -5.01
CA MET A 142 -2.26 50.44 -6.33
C MET A 142 -3.15 51.69 -6.20
N LYS A 143 -4.04 51.72 -5.20
CA LYS A 143 -4.88 52.88 -4.93
C LYS A 143 -4.03 54.08 -4.52
N LYS A 144 -3.08 53.89 -3.62
CA LYS A 144 -2.15 54.96 -3.19
C LYS A 144 -1.37 55.55 -4.37
N PHE A 145 -0.85 54.71 -5.27
CA PHE A 145 -0.21 55.20 -6.49
C PHE A 145 -1.18 55.91 -7.43
N ASN A 146 -2.35 55.34 -7.69
CA ASN A 146 -3.37 55.95 -8.55
C ASN A 146 -3.80 57.34 -8.04
N ASP A 147 -4.00 57.46 -6.73
CA ASP A 147 -4.40 58.73 -6.10
C ASP A 147 -3.28 59.78 -6.17
N SER A 148 -2.03 59.39 -6.37
CA SER A 148 -0.90 60.31 -6.60
C SER A 148 -0.71 60.73 -8.06
N LEU A 149 -1.33 60.03 -9.03
CA LEU A 149 -1.16 60.31 -10.46
C LEU A 149 -1.92 61.56 -10.93
N TYR A 150 -3.04 61.89 -10.31
CA TYR A 150 -3.94 62.94 -10.77
C TYR A 150 -4.36 63.85 -9.59
N ALA A 151 -4.60 65.14 -9.87
CA ALA A 151 -5.16 66.06 -8.88
C ALA A 151 -6.65 65.75 -8.58
N ASP A 152 -7.35 65.14 -9.53
CA ASP A 152 -8.75 64.74 -9.39
C ASP A 152 -8.87 63.26 -8.99
N ALA A 153 -9.84 62.95 -8.15
CA ALA A 153 -10.10 61.57 -7.72
C ALA A 153 -10.56 60.70 -8.91
N ARG A 154 -9.71 59.78 -9.34
CA ARG A 154 -10.03 58.75 -10.35
C ARG A 154 -10.08 57.38 -9.72
N LYS A 155 -10.89 56.48 -10.28
CA LYS A 155 -10.96 55.09 -9.78
C LYS A 155 -9.65 54.36 -10.04
N ALA A 156 -9.14 53.70 -9.00
CA ALA A 156 -7.95 52.88 -9.07
C ALA A 156 -8.27 51.52 -9.73
N PRO A 157 -7.28 50.88 -10.37
CA PRO A 157 -7.42 49.49 -10.78
C PRO A 157 -7.62 48.60 -9.55
N ARG A 158 -8.36 47.51 -9.73
CA ARG A 158 -8.68 46.53 -8.70
C ARG A 158 -8.33 45.13 -9.21
N LEU A 159 -7.57 44.41 -8.41
CA LEU A 159 -7.35 42.98 -8.49
C LEU A 159 -8.37 42.26 -7.61
N HIS A 160 -8.95 41.18 -8.11
CA HIS A 160 -9.79 40.27 -7.34
C HIS A 160 -9.39 38.83 -7.61
N PHE A 161 -9.09 38.03 -6.59
CA PHE A 161 -8.81 36.61 -6.75
C PHE A 161 -10.11 35.80 -6.62
N ASN A 162 -10.55 35.21 -7.73
CA ASN A 162 -11.73 34.32 -7.75
C ASN A 162 -11.37 32.94 -7.14
N SER A 163 -10.16 32.48 -7.39
CA SER A 163 -9.59 31.22 -6.90
C SER A 163 -8.06 31.25 -7.01
N TYR A 164 -7.38 30.20 -6.52
CA TYR A 164 -5.92 30.09 -6.62
C TYR A 164 -5.37 30.17 -8.06
N ASN A 165 -6.21 29.90 -9.06
CA ASN A 165 -5.86 29.87 -10.48
C ASN A 165 -6.67 30.84 -11.35
N SER A 166 -7.42 31.76 -10.74
CA SER A 166 -8.25 32.71 -11.47
C SER A 166 -8.30 34.06 -10.76
N TYR A 167 -8.16 35.12 -11.54
CA TYR A 167 -8.29 36.48 -11.06
C TYR A 167 -9.04 37.35 -12.07
N THR A 168 -9.56 38.47 -11.58
CA THR A 168 -10.15 39.55 -12.36
C THR A 168 -9.34 40.81 -12.07
N PHE A 169 -8.93 41.52 -13.11
CA PHE A 169 -8.21 42.78 -12.97
C PHE A 169 -8.86 43.84 -13.85
N GLU A 170 -9.39 44.90 -13.24
CA GLU A 170 -10.17 45.92 -13.94
C GLU A 170 -10.05 47.30 -13.28
N THR A 171 -10.31 48.36 -14.04
CA THR A 171 -10.61 49.68 -13.46
C THR A 171 -12.11 49.88 -13.53
N PRO A 172 -12.82 50.09 -12.40
CA PRO A 172 -14.28 50.17 -12.43
C PRO A 172 -14.77 51.32 -13.32
N ASP A 173 -15.77 51.03 -14.15
CA ASP A 173 -16.38 51.94 -15.13
C ASP A 173 -15.46 52.49 -16.24
N ASP A 174 -14.24 51.95 -16.39
CA ASP A 174 -13.32 52.36 -17.44
C ASP A 174 -12.52 51.16 -18.01
N THR A 175 -12.95 50.70 -19.18
CA THR A 175 -12.32 49.60 -19.92
C THR A 175 -11.41 50.09 -21.04
N GLY A 176 -11.09 51.39 -21.07
CA GLY A 176 -10.27 51.99 -22.10
C GLY A 176 -8.87 51.37 -22.15
N THR A 177 -8.34 51.17 -23.36
CA THR A 177 -7.02 50.57 -23.59
C THR A 177 -5.92 51.27 -22.78
N GLY A 178 -5.91 52.60 -22.75
CA GLY A 178 -4.93 53.36 -21.96
C GLY A 178 -5.08 53.21 -20.46
N THR A 179 -6.31 53.05 -19.96
CA THR A 179 -6.58 52.79 -18.55
C THR A 179 -6.11 51.40 -18.15
N ASN A 180 -6.26 50.40 -19.02
CA ASN A 180 -5.74 49.05 -18.79
C ASN A 180 -4.21 49.03 -18.75
N TYR A 181 -3.52 49.71 -19.68
CA TYR A 181 -2.06 49.83 -19.66
C TYR A 181 -1.56 50.56 -18.42
N LYS A 182 -2.23 51.65 -18.01
CA LYS A 182 -1.97 52.34 -16.74
C LYS A 182 -2.14 51.39 -15.56
N GLY A 183 -3.24 50.64 -15.52
CA GLY A 183 -3.53 49.67 -14.46
C GLY A 183 -2.41 48.63 -14.32
N MET A 184 -1.93 48.09 -15.43
CA MET A 184 -0.82 47.14 -15.46
C MET A 184 0.48 47.73 -14.88
N VAL A 185 0.84 48.96 -15.26
CA VAL A 185 2.01 49.66 -14.71
C VAL A 185 1.88 49.88 -13.19
N LEU A 186 0.68 50.28 -12.75
CA LEU A 186 0.39 50.47 -11.31
C LEU A 186 0.48 49.16 -10.52
N TYR A 187 0.03 48.05 -11.11
CA TYR A 187 0.17 46.74 -10.51
C TYR A 187 1.65 46.33 -10.39
N ASP A 188 2.44 46.50 -11.46
CA ASP A 188 3.88 46.18 -11.43
C ASP A 188 4.62 47.01 -10.37
N LEU A 189 4.25 48.28 -10.24
CA LEU A 189 4.75 49.16 -9.18
C LEU A 189 4.32 48.66 -7.79
N ALA A 190 3.04 48.35 -7.57
CA ALA A 190 2.58 47.81 -6.29
C ALA A 190 3.36 46.54 -5.90
N VAL A 191 3.55 45.61 -6.85
CA VAL A 191 4.34 44.40 -6.63
C VAL A 191 5.80 44.72 -6.33
N LEU A 192 6.42 45.65 -7.07
CA LEU A 192 7.79 46.11 -6.80
C LEU A 192 7.93 46.61 -5.36
N TYR A 193 6.98 47.41 -4.87
CA TYR A 193 7.04 48.00 -3.52
C TYR A 193 6.75 47.01 -2.40
N LEU A 194 5.77 46.14 -2.59
CA LEU A 194 5.35 45.15 -1.59
C LEU A 194 6.31 43.98 -1.45
N THR A 195 7.18 43.74 -2.44
CA THR A 195 8.08 42.57 -2.45
C THR A 195 9.56 42.95 -2.41
N ALA A 196 10.43 41.94 -2.34
CA ALA A 196 11.88 42.09 -2.40
C ALA A 196 12.44 42.19 -3.83
N ILE A 197 11.59 42.43 -4.84
CA ILE A 197 12.05 42.64 -6.22
C ILE A 197 12.89 43.93 -6.25
N PRO A 198 14.11 43.89 -6.85
CA PRO A 198 15.02 45.03 -6.80
C PRO A 198 14.75 46.09 -7.87
N ALA A 199 14.12 45.75 -8.99
CA ALA A 199 13.83 46.69 -10.08
C ALA A 199 12.76 46.14 -11.03
N ILE A 200 12.13 47.03 -11.81
CA ILE A 200 11.24 46.70 -12.94
C ILE A 200 11.68 47.46 -14.19
N ALA A 201 11.34 46.93 -15.37
CA ALA A 201 11.54 47.60 -16.64
C ALA A 201 10.29 47.41 -17.51
N HIS A 202 9.76 48.50 -18.05
CA HIS A 202 8.62 48.49 -18.96
C HIS A 202 9.06 48.78 -20.40
N ASP A 203 8.47 48.08 -21.37
CA ASP A 203 8.68 48.40 -22.77
C ASP A 203 8.05 49.77 -23.11
N SER A 204 8.76 50.54 -23.94
CA SER A 204 8.34 51.81 -24.53
C SER A 204 6.95 51.79 -25.19
N LEU A 205 6.49 50.63 -25.68
CA LEU A 205 5.16 50.48 -26.30
C LEU A 205 4.02 50.70 -25.30
N ILE A 206 4.24 50.46 -24.00
CA ILE A 206 3.23 50.67 -22.94
C ILE A 206 2.90 52.17 -22.82
N GLN A 207 3.91 53.04 -22.96
CA GLN A 207 3.74 54.49 -22.84
C GLN A 207 2.88 55.07 -23.96
N LYS A 208 2.97 54.54 -25.19
CA LYS A 208 2.24 55.08 -26.35
C LYS A 208 0.71 55.02 -26.23
N ASN A 209 0.20 54.14 -25.37
CA ASN A 209 -1.23 53.92 -25.19
C ASN A 209 -1.79 54.61 -23.94
N ILE A 210 -0.94 55.23 -23.11
CA ILE A 210 -1.33 55.91 -21.87
C ILE A 210 -1.40 57.42 -22.14
N SER A 211 -2.35 58.13 -21.53
CA SER A 211 -2.47 59.59 -21.68
C SER A 211 -1.27 60.32 -21.08
N ASP A 212 -0.80 61.41 -21.71
CA ASP A 212 0.36 62.20 -21.29
C ASP A 212 0.35 62.58 -19.79
N GLY A 213 -0.81 63.02 -19.26
CA GLY A 213 -0.92 63.40 -17.85
C GLY A 213 -0.72 62.22 -16.87
N ALA A 214 -1.05 61.01 -17.30
CA ALA A 214 -0.82 59.80 -16.51
C ALA A 214 0.65 59.36 -16.59
N ILE A 215 1.31 59.53 -17.74
CA ILE A 215 2.74 59.25 -17.91
C ILE A 215 3.56 60.20 -17.03
N ASP A 216 3.21 61.48 -16.98
CA ASP A 216 3.89 62.46 -16.11
C ASP A 216 3.80 62.05 -14.62
N GLY A 217 2.62 61.62 -14.17
CA GLY A 217 2.45 61.08 -12.82
C GLY A 217 3.29 59.82 -12.58
N ILE A 218 3.32 58.89 -13.53
CA ILE A 218 4.12 57.65 -13.43
C ILE A 218 5.62 57.98 -13.34
N MET A 219 6.11 58.93 -14.15
CA MET A 219 7.52 59.35 -14.11
C MET A 219 7.90 60.00 -12.78
N LYS A 220 6.98 60.74 -12.15
CA LYS A 220 7.17 61.27 -10.79
C LYS A 220 7.28 60.16 -9.75
N ILE A 221 6.50 59.09 -9.88
CA ILE A 221 6.62 57.92 -9.01
C ILE A 221 8.00 57.27 -9.19
N TYR A 222 8.42 57.02 -10.43
CA TYR A 222 9.74 56.42 -10.72
C TYR A 222 10.93 57.24 -10.21
N THR A 223 10.84 58.56 -10.24
CA THR A 223 11.95 59.45 -9.83
C THR A 223 11.90 59.82 -8.34
N GLY A 224 10.73 59.76 -7.72
CA GLY A 224 10.49 60.17 -6.34
C GLY A 224 10.60 59.06 -5.30
N THR A 225 11.04 57.86 -5.68
CA THR A 225 11.14 56.73 -4.76
C THR A 225 12.52 56.08 -4.78
N GLU A 226 12.98 55.62 -3.60
CA GLU A 226 14.36 55.16 -3.36
C GLU A 226 14.57 53.64 -3.55
N LYS A 227 13.63 52.91 -4.16
CA LYS A 227 13.85 51.48 -4.47
C LYS A 227 14.81 51.26 -5.64
#